data_AF-A0A7C6ZBQ4-F1
#
_entry.id   AF-A0A7C6ZBQ4-F1
#
_cell.length_a   1.000
_cell.length_b   1.000
_cell.length_c   1.000
_cell.angle_alpha   90.00
_cell.angle_beta   90.00
_cell.angle_gamma   90.00
#
_symmetry.space_group_name_H-M   'P 1'
#
loop_
_entity.id
_entity.type
_entity.pdbx_description
1 polymer ?
#
loop_
_entity_poly.entity_id
_entity_poly.type
_entity_poly.pdbx_seq_one_letter_code
_entity_poly.pdbx_strand_id
1 'polypeptide(L)'
;MRLFAGTGHTGGHGRGCLLAISPETDPYFGFSNKPDEEVVDLARAGSVLAQEYLINKYRSFVRAKARSYFLIGADREDIIQEGMIGLYKAIRDFRGDKLASFKAFAELCIQRQIITAIKTATRQKHIPLNSYISLNRPIYDEDSDRTLIDVMPGADVTDPEEIVINGEEASYIESRMTELLSDLERQVLAYYLDGKSYMEIAADLNRHVKSIDNALQRVKRKLEKFVYPRSSRQSDFMAR
;
A
#
# COMPACT_ATOMS: atom_id res chain seq x y z
N MET A 1 -19.18 6.32 -81.58
CA MET A 1 -20.26 6.60 -80.61
C MET A 1 -19.58 6.83 -79.27
N ARG A 2 -19.54 8.09 -78.80
CA ARG A 2 -19.30 8.64 -77.43
C ARG A 2 -18.33 7.92 -76.47
N LEU A 3 -17.50 8.51 -75.61
CA LEU A 3 -17.01 9.83 -75.16
C LEU A 3 -16.16 9.47 -73.89
N PHE A 4 -14.98 10.09 -73.69
CA PHE A 4 -14.34 10.58 -72.42
C PHE A 4 -14.37 9.71 -71.12
N ALA A 5 -13.41 9.71 -70.18
CA ALA A 5 -12.14 10.41 -69.93
C ALA A 5 -11.49 9.91 -68.61
N GLY A 6 -10.21 10.27 -68.40
CA GLY A 6 -9.60 10.64 -67.09
C GLY A 6 -9.09 9.50 -66.20
N THR A 7 -7.79 9.17 -66.18
CA THR A 7 -6.68 9.75 -65.38
C THR A 7 -6.84 9.69 -63.85
N GLY A 8 -5.91 9.00 -63.18
CA GLY A 8 -5.72 9.06 -61.73
C GLY A 8 -4.51 8.21 -61.27
N HIS A 9 -3.33 8.82 -61.28
CA HIS A 9 -2.13 8.31 -60.62
C HIS A 9 -2.13 8.82 -59.16
N THR A 10 -1.78 7.98 -58.17
CA THR A 10 -0.95 8.35 -56.99
C THR A 10 -0.96 7.27 -55.90
N GLY A 11 0.21 7.02 -55.33
CA GLY A 11 0.38 6.92 -53.88
C GLY A 11 0.20 5.54 -53.26
N GLY A 12 1.32 4.82 -53.10
CA GLY A 12 1.39 3.71 -52.16
C GLY A 12 1.14 4.17 -50.72
N HIS A 13 0.71 3.25 -49.88
CA HIS A 13 1.00 3.18 -48.45
C HIS A 13 0.85 1.71 -48.06
N GLY A 14 1.95 1.12 -47.59
CA GLY A 14 1.94 -0.18 -46.94
C GLY A 14 0.99 -0.14 -45.75
N ARG A 15 -0.22 -0.66 -45.94
CA ARG A 15 -1.06 -1.05 -44.81
C ARG A 15 -0.57 -2.42 -44.40
N GLY A 16 0.17 -2.44 -43.29
CA GLY A 16 0.46 -3.66 -42.55
C GLY A 16 -0.83 -4.46 -42.46
N CYS A 17 -0.78 -5.66 -43.02
CA CYS A 17 -1.83 -6.66 -42.94
C CYS A 17 -2.04 -6.93 -41.44
N LEU A 18 -3.04 -6.28 -40.86
CA LEU A 18 -3.58 -6.67 -39.57
C LEU A 18 -4.25 -8.02 -39.84
N LEU A 19 -3.52 -9.11 -39.60
CA LEU A 19 -4.05 -10.46 -39.70
C LEU A 19 -5.26 -10.54 -38.75
N ALA A 20 -6.44 -10.41 -39.33
CA ALA A 20 -7.69 -10.75 -38.69
C ALA A 20 -7.61 -12.24 -38.36
N ILE A 21 -7.46 -12.55 -37.07
CA ILE A 21 -7.48 -13.92 -36.57
C ILE A 21 -8.83 -14.50 -36.99
N SER A 22 -8.79 -15.51 -37.87
CA SER A 22 -9.99 -16.15 -38.40
C SER A 22 -10.68 -16.95 -37.28
N PRO A 23 -12.02 -16.99 -37.21
CA PRO A 23 -12.78 -17.65 -36.14
C PRO A 23 -12.54 -19.16 -35.97
N GLU A 24 -11.76 -19.77 -36.86
CA GLU A 24 -11.55 -21.22 -36.93
C GLU A 24 -10.34 -21.71 -36.10
N THR A 25 -9.73 -20.83 -35.30
CA THR A 25 -8.55 -21.16 -34.49
C THR A 25 -8.62 -20.66 -33.04
N ASP A 26 -9.83 -20.32 -32.55
CA ASP A 26 -10.00 -20.00 -31.13
C ASP A 26 -10.15 -21.32 -30.32
N PRO A 27 -9.12 -21.74 -29.56
CA PRO A 27 -9.19 -22.96 -28.75
C PRO A 27 -10.24 -22.87 -27.64
N TYR A 28 -10.80 -21.69 -27.40
CA TYR A 28 -11.76 -21.43 -26.34
C TYR A 28 -13.22 -21.40 -26.77
N PHE A 29 -13.52 -21.55 -28.07
CA PHE A 29 -14.87 -21.44 -28.62
C PHE A 29 -15.89 -22.33 -27.87
N GLY A 30 -15.48 -23.54 -27.45
CA GLY A 30 -16.32 -24.48 -26.70
C GLY A 30 -16.70 -24.03 -25.28
N PHE A 31 -16.01 -23.05 -24.70
CA PHE A 31 -16.29 -22.52 -23.36
C PHE A 31 -17.12 -21.24 -23.39
N SER A 32 -17.13 -20.50 -24.51
CA SER A 32 -17.80 -19.20 -24.63
C SER A 32 -19.31 -19.22 -24.35
N ASN A 33 -19.97 -20.33 -24.65
CA ASN A 33 -21.42 -20.50 -24.45
C ASN A 33 -21.78 -21.24 -23.16
N LYS A 34 -20.80 -21.58 -22.31
CA LYS A 34 -21.03 -22.30 -21.05
C LYS A 34 -21.13 -21.33 -19.87
N PRO A 35 -21.91 -21.68 -18.82
CA PRO A 35 -21.88 -20.95 -17.57
C PRO A 35 -20.49 -21.06 -16.93
N ASP A 36 -20.06 -20.03 -16.22
CA ASP A 36 -18.71 -19.98 -15.65
C ASP A 36 -18.48 -21.14 -14.67
N GLU A 37 -19.51 -21.53 -13.94
CA GLU A 37 -19.50 -22.63 -12.99
C GLU A 37 -19.15 -23.97 -13.66
N GLU A 38 -19.71 -24.28 -14.84
CA GLU A 38 -19.35 -25.49 -15.60
C GLU A 38 -17.88 -25.45 -16.06
N VAL A 39 -17.40 -24.30 -16.51
CA VAL A 39 -16.03 -24.16 -17.00
C VAL A 39 -15.03 -24.27 -15.83
N VAL A 40 -15.42 -23.78 -14.65
CA VAL A 40 -14.64 -23.93 -13.41
C VAL A 40 -14.53 -25.41 -13.02
N ASP A 41 -15.62 -26.18 -13.11
CA ASP A 41 -15.58 -27.61 -12.81
C ASP A 41 -14.65 -28.37 -13.77
N LEU A 42 -14.67 -28.02 -15.07
CA LEU A 42 -13.72 -28.57 -16.05
C LEU A 42 -12.27 -28.18 -15.73
N ALA A 43 -12.03 -26.93 -15.34
CA ALA A 43 -10.70 -26.47 -14.93
C ALA A 43 -10.19 -27.23 -13.70
N ARG A 44 -11.06 -27.47 -12.71
CA ARG A 44 -10.76 -28.23 -11.49
C ARG A 44 -10.55 -29.73 -11.76
N ALA A 45 -11.20 -30.27 -12.79
CA ALA A 45 -10.95 -31.62 -13.29
C ALA A 45 -9.61 -31.77 -14.04
N GLY A 46 -8.84 -30.69 -14.19
CA GLY A 46 -7.51 -30.68 -14.80
C GLY A 46 -7.45 -30.15 -16.23
N SER A 47 -8.54 -29.59 -16.76
CA SER A 47 -8.52 -28.97 -18.09
C SER A 47 -7.76 -27.64 -18.08
N VAL A 48 -6.53 -27.66 -18.60
CA VAL A 48 -5.68 -26.47 -18.73
C VAL A 48 -6.34 -25.40 -19.60
N LEU A 49 -7.00 -25.81 -20.70
CA LEU A 49 -7.68 -24.89 -21.62
C LEU A 49 -8.86 -24.18 -20.95
N ALA A 50 -9.63 -24.88 -20.10
CA ALA A 50 -10.73 -24.27 -19.36
C ALA A 50 -10.22 -23.26 -18.32
N GLN A 51 -9.11 -23.58 -17.65
CA GLN A 51 -8.46 -22.67 -16.71
C GLN A 51 -7.92 -21.41 -17.42
N GLU A 52 -7.24 -21.58 -18.55
CA GLU A 52 -6.68 -20.48 -19.34
C GLU A 52 -7.79 -19.58 -19.89
N TYR A 53 -8.90 -20.17 -20.36
CA TYR A 53 -10.09 -19.43 -20.75
C TYR A 53 -10.61 -18.52 -19.63
N LEU A 54 -10.79 -19.06 -18.42
CA LEU A 54 -11.29 -18.29 -17.27
C LEU A 54 -10.32 -17.18 -16.87
N ILE A 55 -9.01 -17.45 -16.88
CA ILE A 55 -7.96 -16.46 -16.61
C ILE A 55 -8.06 -15.30 -17.61
N ASN A 56 -8.18 -15.61 -18.90
CA ASN A 56 -8.30 -14.60 -19.96
C ASN A 56 -9.62 -13.82 -19.87
N LYS A 57 -10.74 -14.50 -19.64
CA LYS A 57 -12.07 -13.90 -19.48
C LYS A 57 -12.12 -12.90 -18.33
N TYR A 58 -11.51 -13.24 -17.19
CA TYR A 58 -11.55 -12.41 -15.98
C TYR A 58 -10.38 -11.42 -15.85
N ARG A 59 -9.41 -11.42 -16.78
CA ARG A 59 -8.23 -10.54 -16.73
C ARG A 59 -8.59 -9.05 -16.62
N SER A 60 -9.53 -8.58 -17.44
CA SER A 60 -10.00 -7.19 -17.39
C SER A 60 -10.75 -6.86 -16.09
N PHE A 61 -11.44 -7.85 -15.52
CA PHE A 61 -12.10 -7.71 -14.22
C PHE A 61 -11.09 -7.55 -13.08
N VAL A 62 -10.03 -8.37 -13.08
CA VAL A 62 -8.91 -8.26 -12.12
C VAL A 62 -8.26 -6.88 -12.23
N ARG A 63 -7.93 -6.43 -13.45
CA ARG A 63 -7.38 -5.08 -13.68
C ARG A 63 -8.29 -4.00 -13.12
N ALA A 64 -9.60 -4.09 -13.38
CA ALA A 64 -10.56 -3.11 -12.90
C ALA A 64 -10.58 -3.02 -11.37
N LYS A 65 -10.49 -4.17 -10.67
CA LYS A 65 -10.44 -4.23 -9.20
C LYS A 65 -9.09 -3.76 -8.65
N ALA A 66 -7.98 -4.05 -9.32
CA ALA A 66 -6.64 -3.62 -8.91
C ALA A 66 -6.47 -2.09 -8.98
N ARG A 67 -7.18 -1.38 -9.87
CA ARG A 67 -7.03 0.08 -10.07
C ARG A 67 -7.18 0.94 -8.81
N SER A 68 -8.00 0.52 -7.84
CA SER A 68 -8.24 1.26 -6.60
C SER A 68 -7.16 1.05 -5.55
N TYR A 69 -6.18 0.18 -5.80
CA TYR A 69 -5.10 -0.13 -4.88
C TYR A 69 -3.79 0.48 -5.39
N PHE A 70 -2.95 0.90 -4.46
CA PHE A 70 -1.64 1.48 -4.73
C PHE A 70 -0.66 0.97 -3.68
N LEU A 71 0.54 0.58 -4.13
CA LEU A 71 1.64 0.15 -3.28
C LEU A 71 2.84 1.03 -3.60
N ILE A 72 3.32 1.76 -2.60
CA ILE A 72 4.46 2.69 -2.74
C ILE A 72 5.70 1.86 -3.08
N GLY A 73 6.36 2.19 -4.19
CA GLY A 73 7.56 1.50 -4.65
C GLY A 73 7.33 0.22 -5.46
N ALA A 74 6.08 -0.08 -5.84
CA ALA A 74 5.73 -1.20 -6.71
C ALA A 74 4.91 -0.73 -7.92
N ASP A 75 5.00 -1.49 -9.02
CA ASP A 75 4.28 -1.19 -10.25
C ASP A 75 2.81 -1.60 -10.14
N ARG A 76 1.97 -0.95 -10.95
CA ARG A 76 0.55 -1.37 -11.08
C ARG A 76 0.42 -2.82 -11.55
N GLU A 77 1.38 -3.31 -12.34
CA GLU A 77 1.40 -4.70 -12.78
C GLU A 77 1.60 -5.67 -11.61
N ASP A 78 2.36 -5.31 -10.56
CA ASP A 78 2.54 -6.16 -9.38
C ASP A 78 1.21 -6.39 -8.65
N ILE A 79 0.41 -5.34 -8.51
CA ILE A 79 -0.93 -5.41 -7.91
C ILE A 79 -1.86 -6.26 -8.77
N ILE A 80 -1.77 -6.13 -10.10
CA ILE A 80 -2.55 -6.94 -11.02
C ILE A 80 -2.16 -8.42 -10.88
N GLN A 81 -0.86 -8.74 -10.80
CA GLN A 81 -0.39 -10.11 -10.64
C GLN A 81 -0.89 -10.75 -9.34
N GLU A 82 -0.87 -10.01 -8.23
CA GLU A 82 -1.48 -10.46 -6.97
C GLU A 82 -2.98 -10.71 -7.13
N GLY A 83 -3.68 -9.85 -7.86
CA GLY A 83 -5.07 -10.08 -8.24
C GLY A 83 -5.26 -11.36 -9.06
N MET A 84 -4.38 -11.63 -10.03
CA MET A 84 -4.42 -12.84 -10.87
C MET A 84 -4.17 -14.11 -10.04
N ILE A 85 -3.28 -14.06 -9.05
CA ILE A 85 -3.08 -15.15 -8.09
C ILE A 85 -4.38 -15.41 -7.30
N GLY A 86 -5.08 -14.35 -6.90
CA GLY A 86 -6.37 -14.45 -6.23
C GLY A 86 -7.45 -15.11 -7.10
N LEU A 87 -7.50 -14.76 -8.39
CA LEU A 87 -8.38 -15.39 -9.37
C LEU A 87 -8.05 -16.88 -9.56
N TYR A 88 -6.76 -17.23 -9.68
CA TYR A 88 -6.33 -18.63 -9.80
C TYR A 88 -6.77 -19.47 -8.61
N LYS A 89 -6.61 -18.95 -7.38
CA LYS A 89 -7.13 -19.59 -6.16
C LYS A 89 -8.65 -19.74 -6.20
N ALA A 90 -9.37 -18.74 -6.70
CA ALA A 90 -10.81 -18.81 -6.85
C ALA A 90 -11.25 -19.94 -7.78
N ILE A 91 -10.59 -20.12 -8.93
CA ILE A 91 -10.89 -21.21 -9.88
C ILE A 91 -10.68 -22.57 -9.21
N ARG A 92 -9.59 -22.75 -8.47
CA ARG A 92 -9.26 -24.01 -7.80
C ARG A 92 -10.22 -24.35 -6.65
N ASP A 93 -10.55 -23.34 -5.83
CA ASP A 93 -11.19 -23.53 -4.53
C ASP A 93 -12.72 -23.28 -4.56
N PHE A 94 -13.27 -22.84 -5.69
CA PHE A 94 -14.72 -22.63 -5.85
C PHE A 94 -15.49 -23.92 -5.62
N ARG A 95 -16.63 -23.79 -4.94
CA ARG A 95 -17.59 -24.89 -4.74
C ARG A 95 -18.97 -24.38 -5.12
N GLY A 96 -19.58 -25.00 -6.13
CA GLY A 96 -20.90 -24.63 -6.65
C GLY A 96 -22.07 -25.01 -5.74
N ASP A 97 -21.81 -25.65 -4.60
CA ASP A 97 -22.81 -25.96 -3.57
C ASP A 97 -23.22 -24.74 -2.73
N LYS A 98 -22.50 -23.62 -2.85
CA LYS A 98 -22.78 -22.37 -2.14
C LYS A 98 -23.65 -21.44 -2.98
N LEU A 99 -24.52 -20.66 -2.33
CA LEU A 99 -25.45 -19.69 -2.93
C LEU A 99 -24.80 -18.53 -3.71
N ALA A 100 -23.47 -18.47 -3.81
CA ALA A 100 -22.74 -17.37 -4.44
C ALA A 100 -22.23 -17.78 -5.83
N SER A 101 -22.48 -16.93 -6.83
CA SER A 101 -21.94 -17.13 -8.19
C SER A 101 -20.41 -17.14 -8.19
N PHE A 102 -19.81 -17.80 -9.19
CA PHE A 102 -18.36 -17.84 -9.32
C PHE A 102 -17.76 -16.42 -9.37
N LYS A 103 -18.40 -15.51 -10.09
CA LYS A 103 -17.97 -14.10 -10.19
C LYS A 103 -17.84 -13.42 -8.83
N ALA A 104 -18.84 -13.60 -7.94
CA ALA A 104 -18.81 -13.01 -6.61
C ALA A 104 -17.71 -13.62 -5.73
N PHE A 105 -17.50 -14.93 -5.84
CA PHE A 105 -16.43 -15.62 -5.12
C PHE A 105 -15.04 -15.19 -5.62
N ALA A 106 -14.87 -15.09 -6.94
CA ALA A 106 -13.64 -14.62 -7.57
C ALA A 106 -13.31 -13.19 -7.12
N GLU A 107 -14.29 -12.29 -7.11
CA GLU A 107 -14.12 -10.93 -6.60
C GLU A 107 -13.55 -10.90 -5.17
N LEU A 108 -14.12 -11.70 -4.27
CA LEU A 108 -13.69 -11.80 -2.89
C LEU A 108 -12.23 -12.29 -2.78
N CYS A 109 -11.87 -13.33 -3.52
CA CYS A 109 -10.52 -13.89 -3.52
C CYS A 109 -9.49 -12.92 -4.11
N ILE A 110 -9.80 -12.27 -5.23
CA ILE A 110 -8.97 -11.24 -5.87
C ILE A 110 -8.69 -10.11 -4.87
N GLN A 111 -9.75 -9.56 -4.27
CA GLN A 111 -9.62 -8.44 -3.33
C GLN A 111 -8.81 -8.82 -2.09
N ARG A 112 -9.06 -10.00 -1.50
CA ARG A 112 -8.30 -10.47 -0.35
C ARG A 112 -6.82 -10.68 -0.66
N GLN A 113 -6.51 -11.22 -1.85
CA GLN A 113 -5.12 -11.47 -2.25
C GLN A 113 -4.36 -10.14 -2.41
N ILE A 114 -4.95 -9.16 -3.11
CA ILE A 114 -4.37 -7.82 -3.27
C ILE A 114 -4.13 -7.16 -1.91
N ILE A 115 -5.14 -7.14 -1.02
CA ILE A 115 -5.01 -6.55 0.32
C ILE A 115 -3.92 -7.26 1.13
N THR A 116 -3.85 -8.58 1.06
CA THR A 116 -2.85 -9.37 1.80
C THR A 116 -1.44 -9.07 1.30
N ALA A 117 -1.23 -8.97 -0.01
CA ALA A 117 0.05 -8.62 -0.60
C ALA A 117 0.51 -7.23 -0.14
N ILE A 118 -0.37 -6.23 -0.23
CA ILE A 118 -0.08 -4.86 0.22
C ILE A 118 0.25 -4.84 1.71
N LYS A 119 -0.57 -5.49 2.55
CA LYS A 119 -0.32 -5.58 4.00
C LYS A 119 0.99 -6.27 4.33
N THR A 120 1.40 -7.26 3.53
CA THR A 120 2.65 -7.98 3.74
C THR A 120 3.85 -7.13 3.34
N ALA A 121 3.79 -6.47 2.18
CA ALA A 121 4.83 -5.57 1.69
C ALA A 121 5.01 -4.32 2.58
N THR A 122 3.91 -3.82 3.15
CA THR A 122 3.91 -2.67 4.08
C THR A 122 4.10 -3.08 5.55
N ARG A 123 4.26 -4.38 5.84
CA ARG A 123 4.45 -4.87 7.21
C ARG A 123 5.83 -4.46 7.70
N GLN A 124 5.84 -3.50 8.62
CA GLN A 124 7.01 -2.83 9.18
C GLN A 124 7.94 -3.76 9.98
N LYS A 125 8.71 -4.62 9.32
CA LYS A 125 9.91 -5.23 9.91
C LYS A 125 11.23 -4.82 9.22
N HIS A 126 11.17 -3.99 8.17
CA HIS A 126 12.34 -3.55 7.39
C HIS A 126 12.32 -2.06 6.95
N ILE A 127 11.50 -1.19 7.54
CA ILE A 127 11.50 0.25 7.19
C ILE A 127 12.88 0.92 7.37
N PRO A 128 13.76 0.54 8.32
CA PRO A 128 15.09 1.14 8.41
C PRO A 128 16.09 0.68 7.33
N LEU A 129 15.81 -0.36 6.53
CA LEU A 129 16.81 -1.09 5.74
C LEU A 129 16.73 -0.86 4.21
N ASN A 130 15.79 -0.06 3.69
CA ASN A 130 15.66 0.14 2.24
C ASN A 130 15.77 1.61 1.79
N SER A 131 16.19 2.51 2.68
CA SER A 131 16.49 3.90 2.38
C SER A 131 18.00 4.18 2.44
N TYR A 132 18.82 3.28 1.91
CA TYR A 132 20.27 3.49 1.89
C TYR A 132 20.61 4.56 0.85
N ILE A 133 20.98 5.73 1.35
CA ILE A 133 21.68 6.76 0.57
C ILE A 133 23.17 6.50 0.74
N SER A 134 23.90 6.34 -0.37
CA SER A 134 25.36 6.12 -0.31
C SER A 134 26.04 7.33 0.32
N LEU A 135 26.73 7.12 1.45
CA LEU A 135 27.49 8.16 2.16
C LEU A 135 28.64 8.73 1.32
N ASN A 136 29.09 7.99 0.29
CA ASN A 136 30.17 8.38 -0.62
C ASN A 136 29.67 9.13 -1.87
N ARG A 137 28.38 9.50 -1.95
CA ARG A 137 27.86 10.25 -3.09
C ARG A 137 28.29 11.72 -2.99
N PRO A 138 28.84 12.32 -4.06
CA PRO A 138 29.09 13.76 -4.12
C PRO A 138 27.78 14.54 -4.01
N ILE A 139 27.76 15.62 -3.20
CA ILE A 139 26.53 16.39 -2.93
C ILE A 139 26.26 17.45 -3.99
N TYR A 140 27.30 17.96 -4.64
CA TYR A 140 27.21 19.14 -5.50
C TYR A 140 27.48 18.83 -6.99
N ASP A 141 28.58 18.14 -7.33
CA ASP A 141 28.95 17.76 -8.71
C ASP A 141 29.72 16.43 -8.74
N GLU A 142 29.73 15.69 -9.86
CA GLU A 142 30.41 14.37 -9.98
C GLU A 142 31.93 14.43 -9.75
N ASP A 143 32.56 15.59 -9.94
CA ASP A 143 33.99 15.85 -9.70
C ASP A 143 34.28 16.44 -8.30
N SER A 144 33.28 16.48 -7.41
CA SER A 144 33.45 17.03 -6.05
C SER A 144 33.95 15.97 -5.07
N ASP A 145 35.09 16.24 -4.42
CA ASP A 145 35.65 15.40 -3.34
C ASP A 145 34.81 15.39 -2.05
N ARG A 146 33.77 16.25 -1.95
CA ARG A 146 32.89 16.32 -0.78
C ARG A 146 31.70 15.39 -0.92
N THR A 147 31.64 14.41 -0.02
CA THR A 147 30.64 13.36 0.02
C THR A 147 29.61 13.60 1.13
N LEU A 148 28.49 12.86 1.12
CA LEU A 148 27.46 12.96 2.15
C LEU A 148 27.98 12.75 3.57
N ILE A 149 29.01 11.93 3.79
CA ILE A 149 29.64 11.76 5.11
C ILE A 149 30.33 13.02 5.62
N ASP A 150 30.84 13.89 4.74
CA ASP A 150 31.58 15.10 5.12
C ASP A 150 30.67 16.24 5.58
N VAL A 151 29.36 16.13 5.29
CA VAL A 151 28.33 17.14 5.60
C VAL A 151 27.34 16.63 6.65
N MET A 152 27.33 15.33 6.93
CA MET A 152 26.54 14.81 8.03
C MET A 152 27.13 15.28 9.37
N PRO A 153 26.37 16.01 10.20
CA PRO A 153 26.82 16.30 11.56
C PRO A 153 27.05 14.98 12.29
N GLY A 154 28.19 14.86 12.97
CA GLY A 154 28.44 13.73 13.85
C GLY A 154 27.33 13.63 14.91
N ALA A 155 26.98 12.41 15.31
CA ALA A 155 25.91 12.16 16.28
C ALA A 155 26.11 12.87 17.64
N ASP A 156 27.32 13.37 17.90
CA ASP A 156 27.70 14.07 19.13
C ASP A 156 28.34 15.45 18.86
N VAL A 157 27.75 16.24 17.97
CA VAL A 157 27.94 17.71 18.01
C VAL A 157 26.60 18.35 18.34
N THR A 158 26.09 18.05 19.54
CA THR A 158 25.08 18.90 20.18
C THR A 158 25.81 20.10 20.76
N ASP A 159 25.51 21.28 20.24
CA ASP A 159 25.93 22.55 20.81
C ASP A 159 25.52 22.56 22.31
N PRO A 160 26.41 22.90 23.26
CA PRO A 160 26.04 23.01 24.67
C PRO A 160 24.81 23.91 24.92
N GLU A 161 24.55 24.89 24.06
CA GLU A 161 23.32 25.69 24.10
C GLU A 161 22.06 24.85 23.79
N GLU A 162 22.15 23.93 22.82
CA GLU A 162 21.05 23.05 22.41
C GLU A 162 20.73 22.00 23.49
N ILE A 163 21.73 21.49 24.21
CA ILE A 163 21.53 20.57 25.35
C ILE A 163 20.75 21.26 26.47
N VAL A 164 21.08 22.53 26.77
CA VAL A 164 20.38 23.30 27.81
C VAL A 164 18.95 23.61 27.39
N ILE A 165 18.73 24.04 26.14
CA ILE A 165 17.39 24.32 25.61
C ILE A 165 16.53 23.04 25.59
N ASN A 166 17.07 21.90 25.16
CA ASN A 166 16.36 20.63 25.15
C ASN A 166 16.06 20.11 26.57
N GLY A 167 16.96 20.32 27.53
CA GLY A 167 16.75 19.98 28.93
C GLY A 167 15.64 20.81 29.60
N GLU A 168 15.58 22.11 29.27
CA GLU A 168 14.51 23.00 29.71
C GLU A 168 13.17 22.63 29.07
N GLU A 169 13.15 22.28 27.79
CA GLU A 169 11.94 21.84 27.09
C GLU A 169 11.41 20.52 27.66
N ALA A 170 12.28 19.55 27.95
CA ALA A 170 11.89 18.30 28.60
C ALA A 170 11.28 18.54 30.00
N SER A 171 11.92 19.39 30.81
CA SER A 171 11.42 19.75 32.14
C SER A 171 10.08 20.52 32.09
N TYR A 172 9.93 21.38 31.09
CA TYR A 172 8.67 22.08 30.82
C TYR A 172 7.56 21.11 30.40
N ILE A 173 7.86 20.14 29.54
CA ILE A 173 6.88 19.12 29.14
C ILE A 173 6.48 18.26 30.34
N GLU A 174 7.45 17.82 31.16
CA GLU A 174 7.21 16.96 32.32
C GLU A 174 6.35 17.65 33.41
N SER A 175 6.67 18.90 33.75
CA SER A 175 5.87 19.69 34.70
C SER A 175 4.43 19.87 34.20
N ARG A 176 4.26 20.15 32.91
CA ARG A 176 2.93 20.33 32.30
C ARG A 176 2.15 19.02 32.17
N MET A 177 2.82 17.90 31.90
CA MET A 177 2.19 16.58 31.95
C MET A 177 1.67 16.28 33.36
N THR A 178 2.42 16.69 34.39
CA THR A 178 2.02 16.55 35.79
C THR A 178 0.81 17.41 36.15
N GLU A 179 0.64 18.58 35.54
CA GLU A 179 -0.54 19.43 35.74
C GLU A 179 -1.77 18.95 34.96
N LEU A 180 -1.60 18.42 33.74
CA LEU A 180 -2.70 18.11 32.83
C LEU A 180 -3.28 16.70 33.01
N LEU A 181 -2.44 15.72 33.30
CA LEU A 181 -2.83 14.32 33.38
C LEU A 181 -3.22 13.95 34.82
N SER A 182 -4.18 13.03 34.99
CA SER A 182 -4.43 12.44 36.30
C SER A 182 -3.36 11.42 36.66
N ASP A 183 -3.27 11.02 37.94
CA ASP A 183 -2.32 10.00 38.41
C ASP A 183 -2.37 8.71 37.58
N LEU A 184 -3.59 8.24 37.28
CA LEU A 184 -3.79 7.04 36.47
C LEU A 184 -3.35 7.25 35.02
N GLU A 185 -3.63 8.41 34.44
CA GLU A 185 -3.24 8.74 33.06
C GLU A 185 -1.73 8.84 32.92
N ARG A 186 -1.04 9.39 33.92
CA ARG A 186 0.43 9.43 33.97
C ARG A 186 1.04 8.04 34.04
N GLN A 187 0.55 7.19 34.94
CA GLN A 187 1.06 5.82 35.10
C GLN A 187 0.82 5.00 33.83
N VAL A 188 -0.36 5.11 33.23
CA VAL A 188 -0.67 4.43 31.96
C VAL A 188 0.20 4.95 30.82
N LEU A 189 0.42 6.27 30.72
CA LEU A 189 1.30 6.84 29.70
C LEU A 189 2.76 6.39 29.91
N ALA A 190 3.27 6.37 31.13
CA ALA A 190 4.63 5.94 31.44
C ALA A 190 4.86 4.49 31.01
N TYR A 191 3.97 3.56 31.37
CA TYR A 191 4.10 2.16 30.94
C TYR A 191 3.91 1.96 29.43
N TYR A 192 3.09 2.79 28.79
CA TYR A 192 2.94 2.76 27.34
C TYR A 192 4.20 3.24 26.63
N LEU A 193 4.87 4.28 27.13
CA LEU A 193 6.15 4.78 26.62
C LEU A 193 7.29 3.79 26.86
N ASP A 194 7.22 3.00 27.93
CA ASP A 194 8.11 1.86 28.22
C ASP A 194 7.84 0.64 27.30
N GLY A 195 6.85 0.74 26.39
CA GLY A 195 6.57 -0.28 25.38
C GLY A 195 5.68 -1.44 25.84
N LYS A 196 5.08 -1.36 27.04
CA LYS A 196 4.17 -2.42 27.53
C LYS A 196 2.86 -2.47 26.75
N SER A 197 2.34 -3.68 26.57
CA SER A 197 1.03 -3.91 25.96
C SER A 197 -0.11 -3.53 26.92
N TYR A 198 -1.31 -3.27 26.36
CA TYR A 198 -2.48 -2.88 27.17
C TYR A 198 -2.88 -3.94 28.20
N MET A 199 -2.60 -5.21 27.92
CA MET A 199 -2.89 -6.31 28.85
C MET A 199 -1.90 -6.34 30.01
N GLU A 200 -0.61 -6.08 29.75
CA GLU A 200 0.42 -5.99 30.79
C GLU A 200 0.18 -4.78 31.69
N ILE A 201 -0.15 -3.63 31.12
CA ILE A 201 -0.50 -2.41 31.89
C ILE A 201 -1.74 -2.65 32.76
N ALA A 202 -2.74 -3.35 32.22
CA ALA A 202 -3.95 -3.71 32.96
C ALA A 202 -3.65 -4.64 34.14
N ALA A 203 -2.77 -5.62 33.96
CA ALA A 203 -2.32 -6.52 35.01
C ALA A 203 -1.52 -5.77 36.10
N ASP A 204 -0.55 -4.95 35.70
CA ASP A 204 0.33 -4.20 36.61
C ASP A 204 -0.44 -3.17 37.44
N LEU A 205 -1.45 -2.52 36.85
CA LEU A 205 -2.29 -1.54 37.55
C LEU A 205 -3.51 -2.14 38.25
N ASN A 206 -3.71 -3.47 38.15
CA ASN A 206 -4.90 -4.17 38.62
C ASN A 206 -6.21 -3.49 38.15
N ARG A 207 -6.27 -3.17 36.85
CA ARG A 207 -7.42 -2.51 36.21
C ARG A 207 -7.85 -3.27 34.98
N HIS A 208 -9.11 -3.09 34.58
CA HIS A 208 -9.62 -3.66 33.34
C HIS A 208 -8.96 -3.01 32.12
N VAL A 209 -8.69 -3.78 31.06
CA VAL A 209 -8.05 -3.31 29.80
C VAL A 209 -8.76 -2.09 29.20
N LYS A 210 -10.11 -2.07 29.24
CA LYS A 210 -10.92 -0.92 28.81
C LYS A 210 -10.61 0.38 29.58
N SER A 211 -10.20 0.28 30.85
CA SER A 211 -9.80 1.44 31.66
C SER A 211 -8.48 2.03 31.14
N ILE A 212 -7.55 1.17 30.71
CA ILE A 212 -6.25 1.56 30.15
C ILE A 212 -6.45 2.26 28.80
N ASP A 213 -7.26 1.68 27.91
CA ASP A 213 -7.62 2.30 26.62
C ASP A 213 -8.31 3.67 26.82
N ASN A 214 -9.29 3.75 27.71
CA ASN A 214 -9.94 5.02 28.05
C ASN A 214 -8.95 6.06 28.62
N ALA A 215 -7.97 5.63 29.40
CA ALA A 215 -6.93 6.52 29.91
C ALA A 215 -6.02 7.04 28.79
N LEU A 216 -5.54 6.18 27.90
CA LEU A 216 -4.74 6.58 26.73
C LEU A 216 -5.51 7.51 25.79
N GLN A 217 -6.80 7.27 25.56
CA GLN A 217 -7.65 8.16 24.78
C GLN A 217 -7.84 9.55 25.44
N ARG A 218 -7.89 9.62 26.78
CA ARG A 218 -7.93 10.90 27.50
C ARG A 218 -6.58 11.62 27.42
N VAL A 219 -5.47 10.89 27.60
CA VAL A 219 -4.11 11.43 27.42
C VAL A 219 -3.95 12.04 26.04
N LYS A 220 -4.27 11.30 24.98
CA LYS A 220 -4.19 11.78 23.59
C LYS A 220 -4.97 13.08 23.39
N ARG A 221 -6.23 13.14 23.81
CA ARG A 221 -7.06 14.35 23.69
C ARG A 221 -6.52 15.55 24.48
N LYS A 222 -5.92 15.32 25.64
CA LYS A 222 -5.31 16.38 26.46
C LYS A 222 -4.03 16.91 25.82
N LEU A 223 -3.19 16.02 25.28
CA LEU A 223 -1.95 16.38 24.60
C LEU A 223 -2.21 17.06 23.24
N GLU A 224 -3.18 16.59 22.46
CA GLU A 224 -3.54 17.21 21.17
C GLU A 224 -3.93 18.68 21.32
N LYS A 225 -4.69 19.04 22.36
CA LYS A 225 -5.05 20.43 22.67
C LYS A 225 -3.85 21.29 23.09
N PHE A 226 -2.76 20.69 23.54
CA PHE A 226 -1.58 21.37 24.04
C PHE A 226 -0.47 21.50 23.00
N VAL A 227 -0.28 20.49 22.15
CA VAL A 227 0.76 20.51 21.10
C VAL A 227 0.35 21.40 19.91
N TYR A 228 -0.93 21.40 19.51
CA TYR A 228 -1.41 22.22 18.39
C TYR A 228 -1.25 23.76 18.55
N PRO A 229 -1.42 24.38 19.74
CA PRO A 229 -1.22 25.83 19.87
C PRO A 229 0.24 26.31 19.78
N ARG A 230 1.25 25.43 19.72
CA ARG A 230 2.65 25.83 19.48
C ARG A 230 3.04 25.88 18.00
N SER A 231 2.47 25.02 17.15
CA SER A 231 2.77 25.02 15.71
C SER A 231 2.40 26.33 15.02
N SER A 232 1.43 27.07 15.57
CA SER A 232 0.97 28.37 15.05
C SER A 232 1.71 29.59 15.60
N ARG A 233 2.66 29.44 16.55
CA ARG A 233 3.51 30.55 17.01
C ARG A 233 4.87 30.62 16.29
N GLN A 234 5.33 29.53 15.68
CA GLN A 234 6.59 29.52 14.92
C GLN A 234 6.45 30.24 13.57
N SER A 235 5.25 30.25 12.97
CA SER A 235 4.99 30.93 11.69
C SER A 235 4.99 32.45 11.77
N ASP A 236 4.68 33.02 12.95
CA ASP A 236 4.62 34.48 13.12
C ASP A 236 5.99 35.12 13.41
N PHE A 237 7.00 34.33 13.78
CA PHE A 237 8.36 34.85 14.05
C PHE A 237 9.25 34.88 12.80
N MET A 238 8.89 34.16 11.73
CA MET A 238 9.60 34.21 10.43
C MET A 238 8.98 35.20 9.43
N ALA A 239 7.89 35.89 9.80
CA ALA A 239 7.19 36.85 8.95
C ALA A 239 7.40 38.32 9.38
N ARG A 240 8.46 38.61 10.15
CA ARG A 240 8.88 39.98 10.50
C ARG A 240 10.33 40.22 10.14
#